data_AF-A0A059E9T6-F1
#
_entry.id   AF-A0A059E9T6-F1
#
_cell.length_a   1.000
_cell.length_b   1.000
_cell.length_c   1.000
_cell.angle_alpha   90.00
_cell.angle_beta   90.00
_cell.angle_gamma   90.00
#
_symmetry.space_group_name_H-M   'P 1'
#
loop_
_entity.id
_entity.type
_entity.pdbx_description
1 polymer ?
#
loop_
_entity_poly.entity_id
_entity_poly.type
_entity_poly.pdbx_seq_one_letter_code
_entity_poly.pdbx_strand_id
1 'polypeptide(L)'
;MEGQAVGIFSKSKGASSETPEPAESGKGEDPAAHAQGVEGSQPGEDEAIGKEARAGQADVQAPKKTVSQVLGEVTWLLTQSQVHKQLFIGDLEWFAMPPVLLEQFRVFHGTAHPVGVAFWARVSPDTDARLRGGAFKLRVDEWKGGDIPWLIELIAPFGGQDEMMADLSAAIFPNEAYNFHRVTADGQREVASFSPIEKS
;
A
#
# COMPACT_ATOMS: atom_id res chain seq x y z
N MET A 1 -19.58 -17.12 7.78
CA MET A 1 -19.94 -15.76 8.25
C MET A 1 -18.80 -14.87 7.83
N GLU A 2 -18.98 -14.15 6.72
CA GLU A 2 -17.93 -13.37 6.07
C GLU A 2 -17.73 -12.05 6.83
N GLY A 3 -16.52 -11.87 7.38
CA GLY A 3 -16.02 -10.58 7.84
C GLY A 3 -14.94 -10.15 6.87
N GLN A 4 -15.17 -9.07 6.13
CA GLN A 4 -14.24 -8.57 5.13
C GLN A 4 -13.05 -7.88 5.84
N ALA A 5 -11.82 -8.23 5.46
CA ALA A 5 -10.66 -7.38 5.75
C ALA A 5 -10.78 -6.15 4.84
N VAL A 6 -11.03 -4.98 5.43
CA VAL A 6 -11.33 -3.76 4.66
C VAL A 6 -10.20 -2.75 4.86
N GLY A 7 -9.73 -2.22 3.73
CA GLY A 7 -8.87 -1.06 3.67
C GLY A 7 -9.39 0.14 4.44
N ILE A 8 -8.50 0.93 4.99
CA ILE A 8 -8.82 1.80 6.13
C ILE A 8 -9.38 3.17 5.71
N PHE A 9 -10.28 3.22 4.72
CA PHE A 9 -10.94 4.45 4.25
C PHE A 9 -12.47 4.34 4.27
N SER A 10 -13.05 4.30 5.47
CA SER A 10 -14.47 4.63 5.67
C SER A 10 -14.59 6.11 6.05
N LYS A 11 -15.14 6.94 5.16
CA LYS A 11 -15.41 8.36 5.42
C LYS A 11 -16.50 8.51 6.47
N SER A 12 -16.19 9.08 7.63
CA SER A 12 -17.23 9.64 8.50
C SER A 12 -17.80 10.90 7.84
N LYS A 13 -19.10 10.86 7.51
CA LYS A 13 -19.86 12.04 7.10
C LYS A 13 -20.25 12.81 8.37
N GLY A 14 -19.45 13.82 8.72
CA GLY A 14 -19.88 14.88 9.62
C GLY A 14 -20.58 15.98 8.83
N ALA A 15 -21.87 16.17 9.07
CA ALA A 15 -22.62 17.31 8.58
C ALA A 15 -22.32 18.53 9.46
N SER A 16 -22.03 19.68 8.84
CA SER A 16 -22.46 20.99 9.31
C SER A 16 -22.40 21.99 8.18
N SER A 17 -23.49 22.72 8.08
CA SER A 17 -23.86 23.77 7.13
C SER A 17 -23.15 25.08 7.45
N GLU A 18 -22.51 25.69 6.46
CA GLU A 18 -22.36 27.15 6.40
C GLU A 18 -22.53 27.63 4.96
N THR A 19 -23.39 28.63 4.82
CA THR A 19 -23.84 29.33 3.60
C THR A 19 -22.73 30.25 3.08
N PRO A 20 -22.52 30.42 1.76
CA PRO A 20 -21.63 31.45 1.24
C PRO A 20 -22.40 32.72 0.86
N GLU A 21 -21.84 33.89 1.15
CA GLU A 21 -22.19 35.17 0.48
C GLU A 21 -20.95 35.84 -0.13
N PRO A 22 -21.10 36.67 -1.19
CA PRO A 22 -20.08 36.86 -2.22
C PRO A 22 -19.51 38.29 -2.30
N ALA A 23 -18.38 38.43 -3.00
CA ALA A 23 -17.89 39.61 -3.76
C ALA A 23 -16.39 39.35 -4.12
N GLU A 24 -15.76 39.80 -5.20
CA GLU A 24 -16.13 40.63 -6.35
C GLU A 24 -15.07 40.39 -7.44
N SER A 25 -15.41 40.80 -8.66
CA SER A 25 -14.64 40.69 -9.90
C SER A 25 -13.39 41.57 -9.97
N GLY A 26 -12.30 41.04 -10.55
CA GLY A 26 -11.20 41.83 -11.10
C GLY A 26 -10.73 41.25 -12.44
N LYS A 27 -11.07 41.94 -13.54
CA LYS A 27 -10.55 41.73 -14.90
C LYS A 27 -9.25 42.53 -15.11
N GLY A 28 -8.36 42.00 -15.95
CA GLY A 28 -7.23 42.72 -16.57
C GLY A 28 -6.22 41.69 -17.08
N GLU A 29 -6.41 41.11 -18.27
CA GLU A 29 -5.83 41.54 -19.55
C GLU A 29 -4.29 41.44 -19.60
N ASP A 30 -3.84 40.41 -20.33
CA ASP A 30 -2.55 40.31 -21.02
C ASP A 30 -2.52 41.28 -22.21
N PRO A 31 -1.33 41.75 -22.66
CA PRO A 31 -0.75 41.08 -23.82
C PRO A 31 0.80 40.99 -23.88
N ALA A 32 1.21 39.98 -24.64
CA ALA A 32 2.53 39.61 -25.14
C ALA A 32 3.47 40.73 -25.63
N ALA A 33 4.79 40.51 -25.54
CA ALA A 33 5.68 40.30 -26.71
C ALA A 33 7.18 40.12 -26.37
N HIS A 34 7.81 39.17 -27.08
CA HIS A 34 9.20 39.14 -27.62
C HIS A 34 10.42 39.15 -26.66
N ALA A 35 11.54 38.45 -26.89
CA ALA A 35 12.01 37.61 -28.00
C ALA A 35 13.27 36.80 -27.58
N GLN A 36 13.44 35.65 -28.24
CA GLN A 36 14.67 35.06 -28.79
C GLN A 36 15.93 34.88 -27.91
N GLY A 37 16.31 33.60 -27.77
CA GLY A 37 17.57 33.08 -28.30
C GLY A 37 18.72 32.88 -27.32
N VAL A 38 19.03 31.61 -26.99
CA VAL A 38 20.41 31.12 -26.96
C VAL A 38 20.42 29.66 -27.39
N GLU A 39 20.95 29.44 -28.60
CA GLU A 39 21.37 28.15 -29.14
C GLU A 39 22.83 27.93 -28.71
N GLY A 40 23.12 26.75 -28.15
CA GLY A 40 24.42 26.42 -27.59
C GLY A 40 24.60 24.90 -27.49
N SER A 41 25.19 24.35 -28.54
CA SER A 41 25.60 22.97 -28.78
C SER A 41 26.44 22.35 -27.64
N GLN A 42 26.18 21.07 -27.30
CA GLN A 42 26.99 19.94 -27.80
C GLN A 42 26.46 18.57 -27.30
N PRO A 43 26.61 17.50 -28.11
CA PRO A 43 26.22 16.13 -27.81
C PRO A 43 27.38 15.26 -27.30
N GLY A 44 27.03 14.19 -26.58
CA GLY A 44 27.89 13.16 -26.00
C GLY A 44 27.34 12.86 -24.61
N GLU A 45 26.84 11.68 -24.29
CA GLU A 45 27.58 10.42 -24.31
C GLU A 45 26.69 9.26 -24.77
N ASP A 46 27.16 8.56 -25.82
CA ASP A 46 26.84 7.15 -26.04
C ASP A 46 27.53 6.34 -24.93
N GLU A 47 26.76 5.65 -24.08
CA GLU A 47 27.29 4.45 -23.44
C GLU A 47 26.21 3.34 -23.31
N ALA A 48 26.27 2.45 -24.31
CA ALA A 48 26.08 1.01 -24.23
C ALA A 48 24.74 0.47 -23.67
N ILE A 49 23.81 0.22 -24.59
CA ILE A 49 22.86 -0.91 -24.46
C ILE A 49 23.69 -2.21 -24.54
N GLY A 50 24.12 -2.67 -23.37
CA GLY A 50 24.98 -3.83 -23.16
C GLY A 50 24.24 -5.16 -23.35
N LYS A 51 24.59 -5.81 -24.45
CA LYS A 51 24.36 -7.19 -24.91
C LYS A 51 24.29 -8.26 -23.80
N GLU A 52 23.30 -9.13 -23.90
CA GLU A 52 23.17 -10.38 -23.13
C GLU A 52 24.42 -11.27 -23.26
N ALA A 53 24.90 -11.77 -22.12
CA ALA A 53 25.83 -12.89 -22.05
C ALA A 53 25.13 -14.08 -21.39
N ARG A 54 25.04 -15.19 -22.12
CA ARG A 54 24.52 -16.47 -21.63
C ARG A 54 25.70 -17.41 -21.39
N ALA A 55 25.91 -17.86 -20.16
CA ALA A 55 26.15 -19.25 -19.76
C ALA A 55 26.77 -19.34 -18.36
N GLY A 56 25.95 -19.78 -17.42
CA GLY A 56 26.32 -20.30 -16.11
C GLY A 56 25.03 -20.73 -15.43
N GLN A 57 24.80 -22.03 -15.27
CA GLN A 57 23.70 -22.53 -14.44
C GLN A 57 24.01 -22.20 -12.98
N ALA A 58 23.70 -20.97 -12.60
CA ALA A 58 23.40 -20.60 -11.23
C ALA A 58 21.92 -20.85 -11.01
N ASP A 59 21.56 -21.31 -9.82
CA ASP A 59 20.18 -21.39 -9.34
C ASP A 59 19.48 -20.07 -9.69
N VAL A 60 18.56 -20.10 -10.67
CA VAL A 60 17.98 -18.87 -11.25
C VAL A 60 16.93 -18.37 -10.28
N GLN A 61 17.38 -17.74 -9.21
CA GLN A 61 16.53 -16.96 -8.35
C GLN A 61 16.08 -15.75 -9.17
N ALA A 62 14.77 -15.65 -9.40
CA ALA A 62 14.20 -14.54 -10.14
C ALA A 62 14.69 -13.21 -9.54
N PRO A 63 15.02 -12.19 -10.37
CA PRO A 63 15.57 -10.94 -9.87
C PRO A 63 14.61 -10.30 -8.87
N LYS A 64 15.14 -9.86 -7.72
CA LYS A 64 14.37 -9.17 -6.69
C LYS A 64 13.77 -7.89 -7.29
N LYS A 65 12.46 -7.70 -7.13
CA LYS A 65 11.78 -6.50 -7.63
C LYS A 65 12.36 -5.25 -6.98
N THR A 66 12.50 -4.20 -7.77
CA THR A 66 12.85 -2.86 -7.26
C THR A 66 11.69 -2.26 -6.46
N VAL A 67 11.99 -1.30 -5.60
CA VAL A 67 10.97 -0.51 -4.88
C VAL A 67 9.97 0.12 -5.85
N SER A 68 10.44 0.68 -6.98
CA SER A 68 9.57 1.28 -8.00
C SER A 68 8.62 0.28 -8.66
N GLN A 69 9.07 -0.96 -8.92
CA GLN A 69 8.20 -2.02 -9.45
C GLN A 69 7.12 -2.41 -8.44
N VAL A 70 7.49 -2.57 -7.17
CA VAL A 70 6.53 -2.92 -6.10
C VAL A 70 5.51 -1.79 -5.91
N LEU A 71 5.97 -0.54 -5.85
CA LEU A 71 5.05 0.61 -5.77
C LEU A 71 4.13 0.69 -6.97
N GLY A 72 4.61 0.41 -8.18
CA GLY A 72 3.76 0.34 -9.38
C GLY A 72 2.65 -0.70 -9.24
N GLU A 73 2.96 -1.89 -8.73
CA GLU A 73 1.98 -2.95 -8.47
C GLU A 73 0.98 -2.57 -7.37
N VAL A 74 1.45 -1.98 -6.28
CA VAL A 74 0.60 -1.47 -5.19
C VAL A 74 -0.32 -0.38 -5.72
N THR A 75 0.22 0.65 -6.40
CA THR A 75 -0.57 1.74 -6.97
C THR A 75 -1.62 1.20 -7.94
N TRP A 76 -1.25 0.25 -8.81
CA TRP A 76 -2.21 -0.39 -9.69
C TRP A 76 -3.35 -1.05 -8.89
N LEU A 77 -3.06 -1.85 -7.86
CA LEU A 77 -4.08 -2.46 -7.00
C LEU A 77 -4.98 -1.41 -6.31
N LEU A 78 -4.39 -0.30 -5.84
CA LEU A 78 -5.15 0.80 -5.22
C LEU A 78 -6.16 1.41 -6.21
N THR A 79 -5.81 1.55 -7.50
CA THR A 79 -6.75 2.06 -8.52
C THR A 79 -7.97 1.14 -8.73
N GLN A 80 -7.81 -0.16 -8.44
CA GLN A 80 -8.87 -1.17 -8.59
C GLN A 80 -9.74 -1.28 -7.32
N SER A 81 -9.29 -0.76 -6.18
CA SER A 81 -9.99 -0.84 -4.91
C SER A 81 -10.88 0.38 -4.68
N GLN A 82 -12.19 0.16 -4.48
CA GLN A 82 -13.14 1.26 -4.26
C GLN A 82 -12.85 2.09 -3.01
N VAL A 83 -12.24 1.47 -2.01
CA VAL A 83 -11.90 2.09 -0.73
C VAL A 83 -10.62 2.93 -0.84
N HIS A 84 -9.68 2.51 -1.70
CA HIS A 84 -8.36 3.14 -1.78
C HIS A 84 -8.15 4.07 -2.99
N LYS A 85 -8.98 3.97 -4.03
CA LYS A 85 -8.78 4.72 -5.29
C LYS A 85 -8.77 6.25 -5.16
N GLN A 86 -9.09 6.78 -3.97
CA GLN A 86 -9.10 8.21 -3.65
C GLN A 86 -7.85 8.66 -2.86
N LEU A 87 -6.91 7.76 -2.59
CA LEU A 87 -5.62 8.12 -2.00
C LEU A 87 -4.85 9.07 -2.92
N PHE A 88 -4.23 10.09 -2.33
CA PHE A 88 -3.34 10.97 -3.07
C PHE A 88 -1.98 10.31 -3.29
N ILE A 89 -1.24 10.72 -4.31
CA ILE A 89 0.12 10.21 -4.55
C ILE A 89 1.02 10.43 -3.33
N GLY A 90 0.90 11.57 -2.66
CA GLY A 90 1.62 11.86 -1.42
C GLY A 90 1.28 10.92 -0.26
N ASP A 91 0.11 10.27 -0.28
CA ASP A 91 -0.26 9.30 0.75
C ASP A 91 0.53 7.99 0.65
N LEU A 92 1.03 7.66 -0.54
CA LEU A 92 1.83 6.45 -0.75
C LEU A 92 3.10 6.44 0.12
N GLU A 93 3.64 7.61 0.43
CA GLU A 93 4.83 7.74 1.28
C GLU A 93 4.59 7.21 2.69
N TRP A 94 3.42 7.48 3.29
CA TRP A 94 3.14 6.95 4.63
C TRP A 94 2.44 5.59 4.59
N PHE A 95 1.73 5.29 3.51
CA PHE A 95 0.89 4.09 3.37
C PHE A 95 1.69 2.86 2.90
N ALA A 96 2.49 3.00 1.84
CA ALA A 96 3.15 1.88 1.17
C ALA A 96 4.67 1.87 1.34
N MET A 97 5.33 3.03 1.50
CA MET A 97 6.80 3.03 1.62
C MET A 97 7.32 2.28 2.85
N PRO A 98 6.76 2.44 4.07
CA PRO A 98 7.29 1.73 5.23
C PRO A 98 7.31 0.20 5.06
N PRO A 99 6.21 -0.48 4.67
CA PRO A 99 6.27 -1.93 4.46
C PRO A 99 7.18 -2.32 3.30
N VAL A 100 7.22 -1.55 2.22
CA VAL A 100 8.04 -1.87 1.04
C VAL A 100 9.53 -1.78 1.36
N LEU A 101 9.97 -0.70 2.02
CA LEU A 101 11.37 -0.53 2.42
C LEU A 101 11.82 -1.53 3.48
N LEU A 102 10.90 -1.94 4.35
CA LEU A 102 11.17 -2.90 5.42
C LEU A 102 11.02 -4.36 4.98
N GLU A 103 10.61 -4.59 3.73
CA GLU A 103 10.30 -5.90 3.14
C GLU A 103 9.21 -6.66 3.93
N GLN A 104 8.26 -5.90 4.47
CA GLN A 104 7.11 -6.40 5.22
C GLN A 104 5.83 -6.33 4.38
N PHE A 105 5.93 -6.87 3.17
CA PHE A 105 4.82 -6.95 2.23
C PHE A 105 4.85 -8.23 1.43
N ARG A 106 3.68 -8.62 0.91
CA ARG A 106 3.57 -9.70 -0.07
C ARG A 106 2.57 -9.31 -1.13
N VAL A 107 3.00 -9.32 -2.38
CA VAL A 107 2.10 -9.17 -3.53
C VAL A 107 1.69 -10.55 -4.01
N PHE A 108 0.39 -10.73 -4.23
CA PHE A 108 -0.20 -11.94 -4.79
C PHE A 108 -0.44 -11.71 -6.28
N HIS A 109 0.00 -12.62 -7.13
CA HIS A 109 -0.14 -12.52 -8.58
C HIS A 109 -1.14 -13.53 -9.10
N GLY A 110 -2.06 -13.05 -9.93
CA GLY A 110 -2.84 -13.90 -10.83
C GLY A 110 -2.04 -14.21 -12.10
N THR A 111 -2.71 -14.73 -13.11
CA THR A 111 -2.08 -15.10 -14.39
C THR A 111 -1.53 -13.90 -15.17
N ALA A 112 -2.17 -12.73 -15.07
CA ALA A 112 -1.83 -11.57 -15.90
C ALA A 112 -1.42 -10.31 -15.10
N HIS A 113 -1.82 -10.20 -13.84
CA HIS A 113 -1.64 -8.98 -13.03
C HIS A 113 -1.60 -9.32 -11.53
N PRO A 114 -1.08 -8.43 -10.67
CA PRO A 114 -1.27 -8.58 -9.23
C PRO A 114 -2.77 -8.65 -8.90
N VAL A 115 -3.15 -9.44 -7.91
CA VAL A 115 -4.56 -9.62 -7.48
C VAL A 115 -4.78 -9.17 -6.04
N GLY A 116 -3.71 -9.03 -5.26
CA GLY A 116 -3.76 -8.39 -3.97
C GLY A 116 -2.37 -8.09 -3.42
N VAL A 117 -2.33 -7.32 -2.34
CA VAL A 117 -1.12 -7.07 -1.56
C VAL A 117 -1.45 -7.02 -0.07
N ALA A 118 -0.59 -7.62 0.73
CA ALA A 118 -0.65 -7.57 2.19
C ALA A 118 0.54 -6.79 2.74
N PHE A 119 0.31 -5.98 3.77
CA PHE A 119 1.33 -5.31 4.57
C PHE A 119 1.23 -5.77 6.01
N TRP A 120 2.35 -6.11 6.65
CA TRP A 120 2.34 -6.57 8.04
C TRP A 120 3.36 -5.84 8.90
N ALA A 121 3.16 -5.92 10.22
CA ALA A 121 4.07 -5.40 11.23
C ALA A 121 4.25 -6.40 12.37
N ARG A 122 5.41 -6.32 13.05
CA ARG A 122 5.56 -6.88 14.38
C ARG A 122 5.78 -5.71 15.34
N VAL A 123 4.78 -5.46 16.16
CA VAL A 123 4.64 -4.22 16.92
C VAL A 123 4.93 -4.45 18.41
N SER A 124 5.24 -3.36 19.12
CA SER A 124 5.37 -3.37 20.58
C SER A 124 4.01 -3.54 21.26
N PRO A 125 3.97 -3.90 22.56
CA PRO A 125 2.73 -3.90 23.35
C PRO A 125 1.99 -2.56 23.34
N ASP A 126 2.73 -1.44 23.37
CA ASP A 126 2.14 -0.09 23.36
C ASP A 126 1.47 0.22 22.02
N THR A 127 2.11 -0.15 20.91
CA THR A 127 1.53 0.00 19.57
C THR A 127 0.35 -0.95 19.37
N ASP A 128 0.42 -2.21 19.84
CA ASP A 128 -0.71 -3.15 19.83
C ASP A 128 -1.93 -2.58 20.56
N ALA A 129 -1.75 -2.06 21.78
CA ALA A 129 -2.83 -1.44 22.55
C ALA A 129 -3.47 -0.26 21.78
N ARG A 130 -2.66 0.56 21.12
CA ARG A 130 -3.13 1.69 20.31
C ARG A 130 -3.89 1.25 19.06
N LEU A 131 -3.43 0.20 18.37
CA LEU A 131 -4.13 -0.41 17.23
C LEU A 131 -5.46 -1.03 17.67
N ARG A 132 -5.50 -1.72 18.83
CA ARG A 132 -6.76 -2.21 19.43
C ARG A 132 -7.73 -1.09 19.78
N GLY A 133 -7.21 0.05 20.21
CA GLY A 133 -7.98 1.29 20.40
C GLY A 133 -8.49 1.94 19.10
N GLY A 134 -8.17 1.36 17.93
CA GLY A 134 -8.67 1.83 16.65
C GLY A 134 -7.75 2.80 15.90
N ALA A 135 -6.50 2.96 16.35
CA ALA A 135 -5.50 3.57 15.49
C ALA A 135 -5.23 2.67 14.27
N PHE A 136 -4.85 3.29 13.16
CA PHE A 136 -4.62 2.59 11.91
C PHE A 136 -3.30 2.99 11.22
N LYS A 137 -2.63 4.03 11.74
CA LYS A 137 -1.38 4.54 11.19
C LYS A 137 -0.22 4.24 12.15
N LEU A 138 0.84 3.66 11.57
CA LEU A 138 2.11 3.39 12.24
C LEU A 138 3.14 4.43 11.82
N ARG A 139 4.00 4.83 12.76
CA ARG A 139 5.30 5.46 12.49
C ARG A 139 6.27 4.39 11.97
N VAL A 140 7.28 4.82 11.22
CA VAL A 140 8.22 3.90 10.54
C VAL A 140 8.89 2.91 11.50
N ASP A 141 9.30 3.36 12.67
CA ASP A 141 9.94 2.54 13.72
C ASP A 141 8.98 1.58 14.42
N GLU A 142 7.66 1.79 14.34
CA GLU A 142 6.68 0.88 14.96
C GLU A 142 6.49 -0.41 14.16
N TRP A 143 6.83 -0.43 12.86
CA TRP A 143 6.65 -1.60 11.98
C TRP A 143 7.50 -2.82 12.41
N LYS A 144 8.65 -2.57 13.04
CA LYS A 144 9.56 -3.56 13.66
C LYS A 144 9.72 -3.30 15.16
N GLY A 145 8.70 -2.73 15.80
CA GLY A 145 8.76 -2.24 17.18
C GLY A 145 8.69 -3.32 18.25
N GLY A 146 8.39 -4.57 17.90
CA GLY A 146 8.29 -5.66 18.87
C GLY A 146 7.90 -6.98 18.24
N ASP A 147 7.21 -7.81 19.01
CA ASP A 147 6.94 -9.20 18.64
C ASP A 147 5.49 -9.55 18.33
N ILE A 148 4.56 -8.59 18.42
CA ILE A 148 3.13 -8.88 18.25
C ILE A 148 2.76 -8.78 16.76
N PRO A 149 2.34 -9.88 16.11
CA PRO A 149 2.05 -9.87 14.68
C PRO A 149 0.74 -9.13 14.37
N TRP A 150 0.80 -8.26 13.36
CA TRP A 150 -0.35 -7.56 12.80
C TRP A 150 -0.32 -7.57 11.28
N LEU A 151 -1.45 -7.93 10.66
CA LEU A 151 -1.75 -7.58 9.27
C LEU A 151 -2.31 -6.15 9.29
N ILE A 152 -1.53 -5.21 8.77
CA ILE A 152 -1.84 -3.77 8.78
C ILE A 152 -2.82 -3.43 7.66
N GLU A 153 -2.63 -4.03 6.48
CA GLU A 153 -3.47 -3.76 5.33
C GLU A 153 -3.53 -4.98 4.41
N LEU A 154 -4.70 -5.24 3.84
CA LEU A 154 -4.93 -6.25 2.82
C LEU A 154 -5.78 -5.65 1.71
N ILE A 155 -5.14 -5.32 0.59
CA ILE A 155 -5.81 -4.82 -0.60
C ILE A 155 -6.07 -6.01 -1.53
N ALA A 156 -7.32 -6.43 -1.63
CA ALA A 156 -7.75 -7.55 -2.48
C ALA A 156 -8.98 -7.16 -3.31
N PRO A 157 -8.84 -6.27 -4.31
CA PRO A 157 -9.96 -5.67 -5.04
C PRO A 157 -10.78 -6.68 -5.85
N PHE A 158 -10.25 -7.88 -6.09
CA PHE A 158 -10.90 -8.95 -6.85
C PHE A 158 -11.40 -10.12 -5.97
N GLY A 159 -11.39 -9.96 -4.65
CA GLY A 159 -11.64 -11.05 -3.70
C GLY A 159 -10.39 -11.89 -3.42
N GLY A 160 -10.57 -13.10 -2.86
CA GLY A 160 -9.48 -14.01 -2.51
C GLY A 160 -8.82 -13.73 -1.15
N GLN A 161 -9.52 -13.02 -0.27
CA GLN A 161 -8.97 -12.56 1.02
C GLN A 161 -8.64 -13.73 1.95
N ASP A 162 -9.50 -14.75 2.00
CA ASP A 162 -9.32 -15.92 2.87
C ASP A 162 -8.09 -16.72 2.45
N GLU A 163 -7.87 -16.90 1.15
CA GLU A 163 -6.69 -17.56 0.60
C GLU A 163 -5.42 -16.77 0.88
N MET A 164 -5.45 -15.44 0.73
CA MET A 164 -4.31 -14.58 1.05
C MET A 164 -3.97 -14.61 2.54
N MET A 165 -4.98 -14.59 3.43
CA MET A 165 -4.78 -14.72 4.87
C MET A 165 -4.22 -16.10 5.26
N ALA A 166 -4.73 -17.17 4.65
CA ALA A 166 -4.20 -18.52 4.85
C ALA A 166 -2.74 -18.63 4.39
N ASP A 167 -2.37 -18.04 3.25
CA ASP A 167 -0.99 -17.98 2.77
C ASP A 167 -0.08 -17.19 3.72
N LEU A 168 -0.53 -16.04 4.25
CA LEU A 168 0.22 -15.28 5.26
C LEU A 168 0.46 -16.10 6.52
N SER A 169 -0.57 -16.81 7.00
CA SER A 169 -0.45 -17.69 8.16
C SER A 169 0.55 -18.83 7.92
N ALA A 170 0.58 -19.41 6.72
CA ALA A 170 1.50 -20.49 6.38
C ALA A 170 2.94 -20.00 6.16
N ALA A 171 3.13 -18.85 5.53
CA ALA A 171 4.43 -18.41 5.02
C ALA A 171 5.11 -17.32 5.86
N ILE A 172 4.35 -16.44 6.50
CA ILE A 172 4.86 -15.26 7.22
C ILE A 172 4.73 -15.44 8.73
N PHE A 173 3.62 -16.02 9.20
CA PHE A 173 3.35 -16.23 10.63
C PHE A 173 3.12 -17.72 10.96
N PRO A 174 4.08 -18.61 10.63
CA PRO A 174 3.90 -20.03 10.89
C PRO A 174 3.78 -20.28 12.39
N ASN A 175 2.70 -20.96 12.79
CA ASN A 175 2.40 -21.32 14.18
C ASN A 175 2.13 -20.12 15.11
N GLU A 176 1.86 -18.94 14.56
CA GLU A 176 1.52 -17.74 15.32
C GLU A 176 0.21 -17.14 14.83
N ALA A 177 -0.61 -16.66 15.76
CA ALA A 177 -1.77 -15.85 15.41
C ALA A 177 -1.33 -14.41 15.10
N TYR A 178 -1.99 -13.77 14.14
CA TYR A 178 -1.82 -12.35 13.87
C TYR A 178 -3.13 -11.59 13.98
N ASN A 179 -3.04 -10.33 14.40
CA ASN A 179 -4.19 -9.45 14.57
C ASN A 179 -4.44 -8.64 13.30
N PHE A 180 -5.68 -8.22 13.09
CA PHE A 180 -6.06 -7.33 12.01
C PHE A 180 -7.36 -6.60 12.33
N HIS A 181 -7.57 -5.44 11.72
CA HIS A 181 -8.87 -4.78 11.76
C HIS A 181 -9.81 -5.40 10.72
N ARG A 182 -11.05 -5.65 11.12
CA ARG A 182 -12.14 -5.98 10.20
C ARG A 182 -13.35 -5.10 10.47
N VAL A 183 -14.20 -4.98 9.46
CA VAL A 183 -15.49 -4.30 9.58
C VAL A 183 -16.58 -5.37 9.65
N THR A 184 -17.40 -5.32 10.69
CA THR A 184 -18.54 -6.23 10.85
C THR A 184 -19.67 -5.87 9.87
N ALA A 185 -20.66 -6.74 9.73
CA ALA A 185 -21.85 -6.47 8.92
C ALA A 185 -22.57 -5.17 9.33
N ASP A 186 -22.45 -4.78 10.60
CA ASP A 186 -23.05 -3.57 11.17
C ASP A 186 -22.19 -2.30 10.94
N GLY A 187 -21.10 -2.42 10.18
CA GLY A 187 -20.18 -1.32 9.89
C GLY A 187 -19.24 -0.95 11.04
N GLN A 188 -19.23 -1.71 12.13
CA GLN A 188 -18.33 -1.47 13.26
C GLN A 188 -16.96 -2.04 12.97
N ARG A 189 -15.91 -1.28 13.29
CA ARG A 189 -14.53 -1.77 13.22
C ARG A 189 -14.20 -2.49 14.51
N GLU A 190 -13.70 -3.71 14.39
CA GLU A 190 -13.17 -4.48 15.51
C GLU A 190 -11.82 -5.09 15.16
N VAL A 191 -11.13 -5.58 16.19
CA VAL A 191 -9.92 -6.39 16.02
C VAL A 191 -10.31 -7.86 16.01
N ALA A 192 -9.85 -8.57 15.00
CA ALA A 192 -9.89 -10.02 14.93
C ALA A 192 -8.47 -10.59 14.97
N SER A 193 -8.37 -11.88 15.27
CA SER A 193 -7.14 -12.63 15.18
C SER A 193 -7.34 -13.80 14.23
N PHE A 194 -6.36 -14.03 13.35
CA PHE A 194 -6.31 -15.20 12.48
C PHE A 194 -5.26 -16.17 13.02
N SER A 195 -5.65 -17.42 13.25
CA SER A 195 -4.75 -18.47 13.73
C SER A 195 -4.57 -19.54 12.64
N PRO A 196 -3.38 -20.11 12.48
CA PRO A 196 -3.20 -21.29 11.65
C PRO A 196 -4.13 -22.41 12.14
N ILE A 197 -4.80 -23.10 11.23
CA ILE A 197 -5.54 -24.32 11.60
C ILE A 197 -4.52 -25.35 12.06
N GLU A 198 -4.62 -25.82 13.32
CA GLU A 198 -3.84 -26.97 13.77
C GLU A 198 -4.17 -28.15 12.85
N LYS A 199 -3.17 -28.65 12.10
CA LYS A 199 -3.33 -29.88 11.34
C LYS A 199 -3.44 -31.02 12.36
N SER A 200 -4.65 -31.53 12.54
CA SER A 200 -4.95 -32.77 13.28
C SER A 200 -4.33 -34.00 12.62
#